data_AF-A0A382XUZ2-F1
#
_entry.id   AF-A0A382XUZ2-F1
#
_cell.length_a   1.000
_cell.length_b   1.000
_cell.length_c   1.000
_cell.angle_alpha   90.00
_cell.angle_beta   90.00
_cell.angle_gamma   90.00
#
_symmetry.space_group_name_H-M   'P 1'
#
loop_
_entity.id
_entity.type
_entity.pdbx_description
1 polymer ?
#
loop_
_entity_poly.entity_id
_entity_poly.type
_entity_poly.pdbx_seq_one_letter_code
_entity_poly.pdbx_strand_id
1 'polypeptide(L)'
;HRNEELMTEVSSLVQELIQDTGVSEGSGVARDQRRFETALFELQEVVVQSGIPMIWTAQDDSILSAENLPFDVDIFTPGGQEQVRALVRRLSATGREPIQGVGGTLIHFGDTPQLSGLKWVPWLQASGLMITAILGFLVIRAQRRAQQDKAWTAMARELAHQLGTPISSLQGWLELLSLPVEERPSAVEGDTVTGGIEEDLLKLERISHRFELIGQDPELESLDIRDVVRDLENYLHARIPRLTTGVLLVVDVPKGMPRILGSEVLLL
;
A
#
# COMPACT_ATOMS: atom_id res chain seq x y z
N HIS A 1 31.97 1.16 5.05
CA HIS A 1 33.18 1.97 5.27
C HIS A 1 34.00 1.55 6.48
N ARG A 2 33.80 2.05 7.72
CA ARG A 2 34.69 1.69 8.86
C ARG A 2 34.77 0.19 9.17
N ASN A 3 33.64 -0.52 9.08
CA ASN A 3 33.61 -1.98 9.31
C ASN A 3 34.25 -2.78 8.15
N GLU A 4 34.29 -2.26 6.92
CA GLU A 4 34.92 -2.97 5.80
C GLU A 4 36.44 -2.81 5.84
N GLU A 5 36.94 -1.66 6.30
CA GLU A 5 38.37 -1.44 6.56
C GLU A 5 38.88 -2.37 7.66
N LEU A 6 38.16 -2.48 8.78
CA LEU A 6 38.51 -3.39 9.88
C LEU A 6 38.48 -4.87 9.46
N MET A 7 37.52 -5.28 8.62
CA MET A 7 37.46 -6.66 8.12
C MET A 7 38.58 -6.97 7.12
N THR A 8 39.04 -5.96 6.36
CA THR A 8 40.15 -6.11 5.41
C THR A 8 41.49 -6.21 6.15
N GLU A 9 41.67 -5.42 7.21
CA GLU A 9 42.85 -5.43 8.08
C GLU A 9 42.95 -6.73 8.90
N VAL A 10 41.82 -7.20 9.45
CA VAL A 10 41.74 -8.50 10.13
C VAL A 10 42.03 -9.64 9.14
N SER A 11 41.49 -9.60 7.92
CA SER A 11 41.75 -10.62 6.91
C SER A 11 43.21 -10.65 6.45
N SER A 12 43.88 -9.49 6.34
CA SER A 12 45.30 -9.44 5.98
C SER A 12 46.20 -10.00 7.07
N LEU A 13 45.90 -9.68 8.34
CA LEU A 13 46.62 -10.19 9.50
C LEU A 13 46.49 -11.71 9.66
N VAL A 14 45.29 -12.25 9.43
CA VAL A 14 45.05 -13.71 9.45
C VAL A 14 45.80 -14.42 8.32
N GLN A 15 45.88 -13.80 7.14
CA GLN A 15 46.54 -14.39 5.97
C GLN A 15 48.07 -14.36 6.07
N GLU A 16 48.62 -13.34 6.73
CA GLU A 16 50.04 -13.26 7.11
C GLU A 16 50.40 -14.33 8.17
N LEU A 17 49.50 -14.58 9.13
CA LEU A 17 49.66 -15.63 10.15
C LEU A 17 49.71 -17.05 9.54
N ILE A 18 48.96 -17.30 8.46
CA ILE A 18 48.89 -18.61 7.79
C ILE A 18 50.13 -18.86 6.91
N GLN A 19 50.73 -17.83 6.32
CA GLN A 19 51.92 -17.99 5.48
C GLN A 19 53.19 -18.31 6.28
N ASP A 20 53.31 -17.84 7.52
CA ASP A 20 54.54 -17.95 8.32
C ASP A 20 54.60 -19.21 9.20
N THR A 21 53.55 -20.04 9.20
CA THR A 21 53.60 -21.38 9.83
C THR A 21 54.34 -22.42 8.96
N GLY A 22 54.79 -22.04 7.76
CA GLY A 22 55.58 -22.85 6.87
C GLY A 22 57.09 -22.54 6.91
N VAL A 23 57.83 -23.34 7.69
CA VAL A 23 59.29 -23.57 7.61
C VAL A 23 60.20 -22.44 8.13
N SER A 24 60.78 -22.62 9.31
CA SER A 24 62.21 -22.99 9.47
C SER A 24 62.70 -22.86 10.91
N GLU A 25 63.51 -23.83 11.33
CA GLU A 25 64.20 -23.91 12.61
C GLU A 25 65.23 -22.79 12.83
N GLY A 26 65.37 -22.40 14.10
CA GLY A 26 66.60 -21.78 14.63
C GLY A 26 66.66 -20.26 14.56
N SER A 27 66.47 -19.61 15.72
CA SER A 27 66.70 -18.18 16.06
C SER A 27 65.55 -17.16 15.92
N GLY A 28 64.36 -17.54 15.40
CA GLY A 28 63.19 -16.65 15.29
C GLY A 28 62.18 -16.71 16.44
N VAL A 29 62.23 -17.74 17.29
CA VAL A 29 61.17 -18.09 18.26
C VAL A 29 60.78 -16.93 19.20
N ALA A 30 61.74 -16.12 19.66
CA ALA A 30 61.45 -15.01 20.58
C ALA A 30 60.87 -13.75 19.90
N ARG A 31 60.90 -13.67 18.55
CA ARG A 31 60.35 -12.55 17.77
C ARG A 31 58.93 -12.85 17.32
N ASP A 32 58.65 -14.09 16.93
CA ASP A 32 57.30 -14.59 16.66
C ASP A 32 56.44 -14.63 17.92
N GLN A 33 57.00 -15.12 19.03
CA GLN A 33 56.31 -15.11 20.31
C GLN A 33 55.81 -13.71 20.68
N ARG A 34 56.64 -12.67 20.50
CA ARG A 34 56.29 -11.28 20.84
C ARG A 34 55.25 -10.66 19.90
N ARG A 35 55.27 -10.97 18.60
CA ARG A 35 54.25 -10.49 17.66
C ARG A 35 52.91 -11.15 17.91
N PHE A 36 52.91 -12.46 18.17
CA PHE A 36 51.72 -13.20 18.54
C PHE A 36 51.12 -12.69 19.86
N GLU A 37 51.96 -12.43 20.87
CA GLU A 37 51.52 -11.82 22.13
C GLU A 37 50.93 -10.41 21.94
N THR A 38 51.48 -9.61 21.02
CA THR A 38 50.95 -8.27 20.71
C THR A 38 49.58 -8.35 20.01
N ALA A 39 49.42 -9.24 19.04
CA ALA A 39 48.14 -9.45 18.36
C ALA A 39 47.06 -10.00 19.30
N LEU A 40 47.42 -10.91 20.22
CA LEU A 40 46.51 -11.39 21.26
C LEU A 40 46.10 -10.28 22.24
N PHE A 41 47.04 -9.39 22.59
CA PHE A 41 46.77 -8.25 23.45
C PHE A 41 45.85 -7.21 22.78
N GLU A 42 46.07 -6.91 21.50
CA GLU A 42 45.20 -6.01 20.72
C GLU A 42 43.79 -6.60 20.53
N LEU A 43 43.68 -7.91 20.29
CA LEU A 43 42.38 -8.59 20.25
C LEU A 43 41.67 -8.55 21.61
N GLN A 44 42.40 -8.74 22.71
CA GLN A 44 41.85 -8.61 24.06
C GLN A 44 41.35 -7.19 24.33
N GLU A 45 42.08 -6.15 23.89
CA GLU A 45 41.69 -4.75 24.06
C GLU A 45 40.42 -4.40 23.26
N VAL A 46 40.31 -4.89 22.01
CA VAL A 46 39.12 -4.70 21.17
C VAL A 46 37.89 -5.40 21.77
N VAL A 47 38.07 -6.60 22.31
CA VAL A 47 37.01 -7.35 22.98
C VAL A 47 36.55 -6.64 24.26
N VAL A 48 37.48 -6.15 25.08
CA VAL A 48 37.16 -5.41 26.31
C VAL A 48 36.44 -4.11 26.01
N GLN A 49 36.85 -3.36 24.99
CA GLN A 49 36.19 -2.11 24.58
C GLN A 49 34.81 -2.30 23.93
N SER A 50 34.53 -3.49 23.37
CA SER A 50 33.25 -3.78 22.69
C SER A 50 32.03 -3.83 23.63
N GLY A 51 32.25 -3.93 24.95
CA GLY A 51 31.18 -4.07 25.95
C GLY A 51 30.44 -5.41 25.88
N ILE A 52 30.96 -6.38 25.14
CA ILE A 52 30.41 -7.74 25.03
C ILE A 52 30.77 -8.50 26.31
N PRO A 53 29.78 -9.04 27.05
CA PRO A 53 30.07 -9.87 28.22
C PRO A 53 30.81 -11.12 27.78
N MET A 54 32.00 -11.35 28.36
CA MET A 54 32.86 -12.49 28.07
C MET A 54 33.21 -13.24 29.35
N ILE A 55 33.05 -14.56 29.34
CA ILE A 55 33.26 -15.41 30.51
C ILE A 55 34.17 -16.57 30.11
N TRP A 56 35.27 -16.76 30.84
CA TRP A 56 36.17 -17.89 30.69
C TRP A 56 35.85 -18.93 31.77
N THR A 57 35.62 -20.17 31.34
CA THR A 57 35.34 -21.29 32.23
C THR A 57 36.35 -22.41 32.02
N ALA A 58 36.76 -23.07 33.09
CA ALA A 58 37.57 -24.29 33.01
C ALA A 58 36.71 -25.49 32.65
N GLN A 59 37.36 -26.62 32.32
CA GLN A 59 36.67 -27.88 31.98
C GLN A 59 35.82 -28.44 33.13
N ASP A 60 36.05 -28.01 34.37
CA ASP A 60 35.28 -28.38 35.56
C ASP A 60 34.12 -27.41 35.86
N ASP A 61 33.80 -26.51 34.93
CA ASP A 61 32.74 -25.50 35.04
C ASP A 61 33.01 -24.44 36.14
N SER A 62 34.28 -24.26 36.54
CA SER A 62 34.71 -23.12 37.37
C SER A 62 34.95 -21.88 36.52
N ILE A 63 34.52 -20.71 37.03
CA ILE A 63 34.72 -19.43 36.35
C ILE A 63 36.14 -18.95 36.62
N LEU A 64 36.95 -18.82 35.55
CA LEU A 64 38.34 -18.36 35.61
C LEU A 64 38.44 -16.84 35.53
N SER A 65 37.63 -16.22 34.68
CA SER A 65 37.54 -14.78 34.51
C SER A 65 36.20 -14.39 33.91
N ALA A 66 35.75 -13.17 34.17
CA ALA A 66 34.56 -12.61 33.55
C ALA A 66 34.74 -11.10 33.37
N GLU A 67 34.50 -10.63 32.15
CA GLU A 67 34.65 -9.23 31.73
C GLU A 67 33.32 -8.72 31.17
N ASN A 68 33.04 -7.42 31.36
CA ASN A 68 31.85 -6.74 30.83
C ASN A 68 30.50 -7.39 31.24
N LEU A 69 30.43 -7.96 32.44
CA LEU A 69 29.19 -8.53 32.97
C LEU A 69 28.12 -7.43 33.13
N PRO A 70 26.83 -7.76 32.91
CA PRO A 70 25.73 -6.79 33.06
C PRO A 70 25.42 -6.43 34.52
N PHE A 71 26.20 -6.96 35.48
CA PHE A 71 26.08 -6.76 36.91
C PHE A 71 27.47 -6.88 37.57
N ASP A 72 27.63 -6.25 38.73
CA ASP A 72 28.87 -6.29 39.52
C ASP A 72 28.88 -7.56 40.41
N VAL A 73 29.95 -8.34 40.35
CA VAL A 73 30.08 -9.61 41.06
C VAL A 73 31.54 -9.97 41.34
N ASP A 74 31.81 -10.49 42.54
CA ASP A 74 33.10 -11.08 42.87
C ASP A 74 33.11 -12.57 42.52
N ILE A 75 33.79 -12.89 41.41
CA ILE A 75 33.93 -14.26 40.88
C ILE A 75 34.76 -15.18 41.77
N PHE A 76 35.45 -14.70 42.80
CA PHE A 76 36.21 -15.55 43.73
C PHE A 76 35.36 -16.04 44.91
N THR A 77 34.13 -15.54 45.05
CA THR A 77 33.19 -16.01 46.08
C THR A 77 32.31 -17.17 45.57
N PRO A 78 31.90 -18.12 46.43
CA PRO A 78 30.99 -19.20 46.03
C PRO A 78 29.66 -18.67 45.45
N GLY A 79 29.15 -17.57 46.02
CA GLY A 79 27.93 -16.92 45.54
C GLY A 79 28.10 -16.23 44.18
N GLY A 80 29.26 -15.63 43.91
CA GLY A 80 29.55 -15.02 42.62
C GLY A 80 29.77 -16.03 41.50
N GLN A 81 30.48 -17.14 41.80
CA GLN A 81 30.62 -18.28 40.90
C GLN A 81 29.25 -18.83 40.46
N GLU A 82 28.30 -18.99 41.39
CA GLU A 82 26.96 -19.51 41.09
C GLU A 82 26.15 -18.55 40.19
N GLN A 83 26.23 -17.25 40.45
CA GLN A 83 25.53 -16.23 39.64
C GLN A 83 26.03 -16.19 38.19
N VAL A 84 27.35 -16.23 37.99
CA VAL A 84 27.94 -16.24 36.65
C VAL A 84 27.67 -17.57 35.95
N ARG A 85 27.71 -18.71 36.65
CA ARG A 85 27.32 -20.01 36.09
C ARG A 85 25.84 -20.04 35.67
N ALA A 86 24.96 -19.35 36.39
CA ALA A 86 23.56 -19.20 35.96
C ALA A 86 23.44 -18.39 34.66
N LEU A 87 24.27 -17.35 34.48
CA LEU A 87 24.34 -16.59 33.24
C LEU A 87 24.87 -17.45 32.07
N VAL A 88 25.96 -18.21 32.28
CA VAL A 88 26.52 -19.15 31.29
C VAL A 88 25.48 -20.17 30.83
N ARG A 89 24.69 -20.74 31.76
CA ARG A 89 23.60 -21.66 31.42
C ARG A 89 22.53 -20.99 30.55
N ARG A 90 22.16 -19.74 30.84
CA ARG A 90 21.20 -18.97 30.02
C ARG A 90 21.76 -18.69 28.61
N LEU A 91 23.04 -18.33 28.51
CA LEU A 91 23.70 -18.08 27.23
C LEU A 91 23.77 -19.37 26.38
N SER A 92 24.13 -20.49 27.01
CA SER A 92 24.21 -21.80 26.34
C SER A 92 22.83 -22.28 25.88
N ALA A 93 21.77 -22.03 26.65
CA ALA A 93 20.38 -22.32 26.27
C ALA A 93 19.90 -21.48 25.06
N THR A 94 20.57 -20.38 24.74
CA THR A 94 20.30 -19.56 23.55
C THR A 94 20.92 -20.17 22.27
N GLY A 95 21.59 -21.33 22.38
CA GLY A 95 22.15 -22.08 21.26
C GLY A 95 23.53 -21.61 20.80
N ARG A 96 24.23 -20.81 21.61
CA ARG A 96 25.61 -20.39 21.34
C ARG A 96 26.57 -21.38 21.96
N GLU A 97 27.30 -22.09 21.11
CA GLU A 97 28.37 -22.97 21.58
C GLU A 97 29.56 -22.12 22.08
N PRO A 98 30.17 -22.50 23.22
CA PRO A 98 31.38 -21.84 23.68
C PRO A 98 32.53 -22.06 22.70
N ILE A 99 33.38 -21.04 22.55
CA ILE A 99 34.61 -21.16 21.77
C ILE A 99 35.64 -21.86 22.64
N GLN A 100 36.30 -22.89 22.10
CA GLN A 100 37.38 -23.58 22.79
C GLN A 100 38.66 -22.74 22.72
N GLY A 101 39.16 -22.34 23.88
CA GLY A 101 40.44 -21.66 24.06
C GLY A 101 41.60 -22.62 24.32
N VAL A 102 42.79 -22.05 24.47
CA VAL A 102 44.02 -22.81 24.77
C VAL A 102 43.88 -23.54 26.12
N GLY A 103 44.37 -24.78 26.20
CA GLY A 103 44.29 -25.60 27.42
C GLY A 103 42.90 -26.18 27.72
N GLY A 104 41.95 -26.10 26.79
CA GLY A 104 40.58 -26.60 26.98
C GLY A 104 39.70 -25.69 27.82
N THR A 105 40.09 -24.41 27.96
CA THR A 105 39.22 -23.36 28.50
C THR A 105 38.06 -23.11 27.55
N LEU A 106 36.86 -22.82 28.07
CA LEU A 106 35.69 -22.47 27.28
C LEU A 106 35.40 -20.98 27.41
N ILE A 107 35.13 -20.31 26.28
CA ILE A 107 34.84 -18.88 26.22
C ILE A 107 33.38 -18.69 25.83
N HIS A 108 32.59 -18.10 26.73
CA HIS A 108 31.19 -17.77 26.52
C HIS A 108 31.02 -16.27 26.27
N PHE A 109 30.24 -15.90 25.26
CA PHE A 109 29.96 -14.51 24.90
C PHE A 109 28.45 -14.24 24.82
N GLY A 110 28.01 -13.10 25.38
CA GLY A 110 26.60 -12.68 25.39
C GLY A 110 26.28 -11.53 24.43
N ASP A 111 25.01 -11.12 24.39
CA ASP A 111 24.59 -9.90 23.67
C ASP A 111 24.90 -8.67 24.51
N THR A 112 25.32 -7.56 23.87
CA THR A 112 25.36 -6.27 24.57
C THR A 112 23.93 -5.76 24.83
N PRO A 113 23.71 -5.00 25.92
CA PRO A 113 22.41 -4.36 26.19
C PRO A 113 21.90 -3.51 25.02
N GLN A 114 22.81 -2.86 24.28
CA GLN A 114 22.51 -2.00 23.14
C GLN A 114 22.02 -2.78 21.91
N LEU A 115 22.50 -4.01 21.69
CA LEU A 115 22.04 -4.87 20.59
C LEU A 115 20.58 -5.33 20.77
N SER A 116 20.05 -5.32 21.99
CA SER A 116 18.65 -5.71 22.25
C SER A 116 17.64 -4.68 21.72
N GLY A 117 17.98 -3.40 21.69
CA GLY A 117 17.12 -2.34 21.13
C GLY A 117 16.96 -2.45 19.62
N LEU A 118 17.96 -2.99 18.92
CA LEU A 118 17.94 -3.14 17.47
C LEU A 118 16.89 -4.15 17.00
N LYS A 119 16.50 -5.11 17.85
CA LYS A 119 15.44 -6.09 17.59
C LYS A 119 14.05 -5.43 17.45
N TRP A 120 13.84 -4.24 18.01
CA TRP A 120 12.57 -3.50 17.92
C TRP A 120 12.43 -2.62 16.68
N VAL A 121 13.54 -2.27 16.03
CA VAL A 121 13.54 -1.39 14.85
C VAL A 121 12.62 -1.91 13.73
N PRO A 122 12.65 -3.21 13.34
CA PRO A 122 11.75 -3.71 12.30
C PRO A 122 10.27 -3.57 12.67
N TRP A 123 9.92 -3.74 13.94
CA TRP A 123 8.55 -3.61 14.43
C TRP A 123 8.06 -2.17 14.40
N LEU A 124 8.91 -1.23 14.81
CA LEU A 124 8.60 0.21 14.72
C LEU A 124 8.43 0.64 13.26
N GLN A 125 9.30 0.17 12.37
CA GLN A 125 9.21 0.47 10.94
C GLN A 125 7.93 -0.11 10.32
N ALA A 126 7.61 -1.38 10.60
CA ALA A 126 6.36 -2.01 10.14
C ALA A 126 5.12 -1.26 10.67
N SER A 127 5.16 -0.83 11.93
CA SER A 127 4.06 -0.07 12.53
C SER A 127 3.90 1.30 11.88
N GLY A 128 5.01 2.00 11.60
CA GLY A 128 5.00 3.26 10.85
C GLY A 128 4.39 3.09 9.47
N LEU A 129 4.82 2.08 8.71
CA LEU A 129 4.26 1.77 7.39
C LEU A 129 2.75 1.44 7.46
N MET A 130 2.33 0.65 8.45
CA MET A 130 0.92 0.32 8.66
C MET A 130 0.08 1.58 8.92
N ILE A 131 0.54 2.46 9.82
CA ILE A 131 -0.14 3.72 10.14
C ILE A 131 -0.23 4.60 8.90
N THR A 132 0.85 4.73 8.13
CA THR A 132 0.87 5.49 6.87
C THR A 132 -0.12 4.91 5.86
N ALA A 133 -0.19 3.59 5.71
CA ALA A 133 -1.14 2.94 4.81
C ALA A 133 -2.59 3.18 5.24
N ILE A 134 -2.89 3.09 6.53
CA ILE A 134 -4.24 3.38 7.08
C ILE A 134 -4.61 4.84 6.83
N LEU A 135 -3.72 5.79 7.11
CA LEU A 135 -3.96 7.21 6.85
C LEU A 135 -4.22 7.47 5.36
N GLY A 136 -3.40 6.89 4.49
CA GLY A 136 -3.60 6.97 3.03
C GLY A 136 -4.96 6.42 2.61
N PHE A 137 -5.34 5.25 3.14
CA PHE A 137 -6.65 4.65 2.88
C PHE A 137 -7.81 5.54 3.34
N LEU A 138 -7.72 6.11 4.54
CA LEU A 138 -8.74 7.03 5.08
C LEU A 138 -8.88 8.29 4.22
N VAL A 139 -7.76 8.87 3.78
CA VAL A 139 -7.77 10.05 2.89
C VAL A 139 -8.43 9.70 1.55
N ILE A 140 -8.04 8.59 0.91
CA ILE A 140 -8.64 8.15 -0.36
C ILE A 140 -10.14 7.90 -0.18
N ARG A 141 -10.55 7.25 0.92
CA ARG A 141 -11.95 7.01 1.23
C ARG A 141 -12.73 8.32 1.41
N ALA A 142 -12.17 9.28 2.15
CA ALA A 142 -12.78 10.57 2.35
C ALA A 142 -12.91 11.36 1.04
N GLN A 143 -11.88 11.34 0.20
CA GLN A 143 -11.90 11.97 -1.12
C GLN A 143 -12.97 11.34 -2.04
N ARG A 144 -13.05 10.01 -2.10
CA ARG A 144 -14.07 9.32 -2.92
C ARG A 144 -15.48 9.70 -2.48
N ARG A 145 -15.75 9.73 -1.17
CA ARG A 145 -17.04 10.18 -0.63
C ARG A 145 -17.33 11.63 -1.00
N ALA A 146 -16.36 12.52 -0.82
CA ALA A 146 -16.52 13.94 -1.16
C ALA A 146 -16.77 14.15 -2.67
N GLN A 147 -16.18 13.33 -3.54
CA GLN A 147 -16.46 13.37 -4.98
C GLN A 147 -17.88 12.90 -5.30
N GLN A 148 -18.34 11.83 -4.66
CA GLN A 148 -19.73 11.37 -4.79
C GLN A 148 -20.70 12.47 -4.33
N ASP A 149 -20.52 13.03 -3.14
CA ASP A 149 -21.39 14.08 -2.60
C ASP A 149 -21.44 15.32 -3.53
N LYS A 150 -20.30 15.69 -4.12
CA LYS A 150 -20.23 16.75 -5.14
C LYS A 150 -20.97 16.37 -6.42
N ALA A 151 -20.80 15.15 -6.91
CA ALA A 151 -21.52 14.66 -8.09
C ALA A 151 -23.03 14.66 -7.86
N TRP A 152 -23.49 14.20 -6.70
CA TRP A 152 -24.90 14.27 -6.30
C TRP A 152 -25.43 15.70 -6.26
N THR A 153 -24.66 16.62 -5.69
CA THR A 153 -25.03 18.05 -5.65
C THR A 153 -25.12 18.64 -7.06
N ALA A 154 -24.18 18.31 -7.94
CA ALA A 154 -24.17 18.77 -9.32
C ALA A 154 -25.36 18.20 -10.12
N MET A 155 -25.63 16.90 -9.99
CA MET A 155 -26.79 16.25 -10.61
C MET A 155 -28.10 16.85 -10.12
N ALA A 156 -28.26 17.12 -8.82
CA ALA A 156 -29.44 17.78 -8.27
C ALA A 156 -29.64 19.20 -8.83
N ARG A 157 -28.54 19.96 -9.01
CA ARG A 157 -28.59 21.29 -9.62
C ARG A 157 -29.01 21.24 -11.09
N GLU A 158 -28.47 20.30 -11.85
CA GLU A 158 -28.84 20.07 -13.25
C GLU A 158 -30.31 19.62 -13.38
N LEU A 159 -30.76 18.71 -12.50
CA LEU A 159 -32.16 18.30 -12.35
C LEU A 159 -33.09 19.48 -12.17
N ALA A 160 -32.78 20.33 -11.20
CA ALA A 160 -33.60 21.50 -10.89
C ALA A 160 -33.71 22.42 -12.12
N HIS A 161 -32.64 22.54 -12.91
CA HIS A 161 -32.68 23.29 -14.14
C HIS A 161 -33.54 22.61 -15.22
N GLN A 162 -33.34 21.31 -15.47
CA GLN A 162 -34.06 20.55 -16.50
C GLN A 162 -35.56 20.43 -16.20
N LEU A 163 -35.95 20.27 -14.94
CA LEU A 163 -37.35 20.23 -14.52
C LEU A 163 -37.98 21.64 -14.49
N GLY A 164 -37.19 22.68 -14.21
CA GLY A 164 -37.68 24.04 -14.10
C GLY A 164 -38.33 24.56 -15.39
N THR A 165 -37.71 24.33 -16.55
CA THR A 165 -38.24 24.81 -17.84
C THR A 165 -39.63 24.27 -18.20
N PRO A 166 -39.88 22.94 -18.23
CA PRO A 166 -41.20 22.41 -18.54
C PRO A 166 -42.22 22.74 -17.44
N ILE A 167 -41.83 22.79 -16.16
CA ILE A 167 -42.74 23.22 -15.08
C ILE A 167 -43.18 24.67 -15.27
N SER A 168 -42.27 25.58 -15.58
CA SER A 168 -42.61 26.98 -15.85
C SER A 168 -43.47 27.14 -17.12
N SER A 169 -43.24 26.34 -18.16
CA SER A 169 -44.09 26.31 -19.34
C SER A 169 -45.52 25.85 -19.02
N LEU A 170 -45.65 24.77 -18.23
CA LEU A 170 -46.95 24.29 -17.75
C LEU A 170 -47.67 25.32 -16.86
N GLN A 171 -46.94 26.07 -16.04
CA GLN A 171 -47.50 27.20 -15.30
C GLN A 171 -48.06 28.27 -16.24
N GLY A 172 -47.36 28.60 -17.33
CA GLY A 172 -47.85 29.52 -18.35
C GLY A 172 -49.12 29.04 -19.05
N TRP A 173 -49.19 27.75 -19.38
CA TRP A 173 -50.42 27.15 -19.92
C TRP A 173 -51.57 27.17 -18.90
N LEU A 174 -51.28 26.93 -17.62
CA LEU A 174 -52.26 27.03 -16.54
C LEU A 174 -52.78 28.46 -16.34
N GLU A 175 -51.88 29.46 -16.38
CA GLU A 175 -52.23 30.88 -16.32
C GLU A 175 -53.16 31.25 -17.49
N LEU A 176 -52.82 30.81 -18.71
CA LEU A 176 -53.65 31.03 -19.90
C LEU A 176 -55.04 30.39 -19.79
N LEU A 177 -55.13 29.18 -19.21
CA LEU A 177 -56.41 28.51 -18.91
C LEU A 177 -57.19 29.17 -17.78
N SER A 178 -56.53 29.91 -16.90
CA SER A 178 -57.17 30.64 -15.79
C SER A 178 -57.72 32.01 -16.18
N LEU A 179 -57.34 32.55 -17.36
CA LEU A 179 -57.89 33.81 -17.88
C LEU A 179 -59.38 33.66 -18.25
N PRO A 180 -60.20 34.71 -18.00
CA PRO A 180 -61.58 34.80 -18.50
C PRO A 180 -61.61 34.61 -20.02
N VAL A 181 -62.66 33.95 -20.54
CA VAL A 181 -62.79 33.63 -21.98
C VAL A 181 -62.71 34.89 -22.85
N GLU A 182 -63.19 36.03 -22.34
CA GLU A 182 -63.18 37.33 -23.02
C GLU A 182 -61.78 37.96 -23.13
N GLU A 183 -60.85 37.58 -22.23
CA GLU A 183 -59.48 38.09 -22.17
C GLU A 183 -58.45 37.15 -22.82
N ARG A 184 -58.88 35.95 -23.23
CA ARG A 184 -58.00 35.00 -23.92
C ARG A 184 -57.66 35.50 -25.32
N PRO A 185 -56.39 35.37 -25.75
CA PRO A 185 -56.02 35.68 -27.13
C PRO A 185 -56.87 34.85 -28.09
N SER A 186 -57.52 35.52 -29.05
CA SER A 186 -58.44 34.89 -30.02
C SER A 186 -57.75 33.86 -30.92
N ALA A 187 -56.41 33.88 -30.96
CA ALA A 187 -55.56 32.99 -31.74
C ALA A 187 -55.17 31.69 -31.00
N VAL A 188 -55.52 31.55 -29.72
CA VAL A 188 -55.23 30.35 -28.92
C VAL A 188 -56.52 29.53 -28.81
N GLU A 189 -56.66 28.54 -29.68
CA GLU A 189 -57.73 27.55 -29.61
C GLU A 189 -57.45 26.54 -28.48
N GLY A 190 -58.49 25.93 -27.91
CA GLY A 190 -58.35 24.93 -26.84
C GLY A 190 -57.37 23.80 -27.19
N ASP A 191 -57.40 23.34 -28.44
CA ASP A 191 -56.52 22.29 -28.94
C ASP A 191 -55.03 22.69 -28.90
N THR A 192 -54.69 23.98 -29.07
CA THR A 192 -53.30 24.46 -29.00
C THR A 192 -52.75 24.44 -27.58
N VAL A 193 -53.58 24.75 -26.59
CA VAL A 193 -53.21 24.69 -25.16
C VAL A 193 -53.03 23.24 -24.74
N THR A 194 -53.98 22.36 -25.09
CA THR A 194 -53.90 20.94 -24.75
C THR A 194 -52.67 20.28 -25.38
N GLY A 195 -52.36 20.59 -26.64
CA GLY A 195 -51.15 20.10 -27.30
C GLY A 195 -49.85 20.60 -26.65
N GLY A 196 -49.80 21.86 -26.23
CA GLY A 196 -48.64 22.40 -25.51
C GLY A 196 -48.40 21.76 -24.14
N ILE A 197 -49.48 21.53 -23.38
CA ILE A 197 -49.43 20.80 -22.10
C ILE A 197 -48.95 19.36 -22.31
N GLU A 198 -49.48 18.66 -23.32
CA GLU A 198 -49.10 17.29 -23.65
C GLU A 198 -47.60 17.19 -23.98
N GLU A 199 -47.08 18.10 -24.80
CA GLU A 199 -45.66 18.11 -25.17
C GLU A 199 -44.74 18.31 -23.96
N ASP A 200 -45.10 19.22 -23.06
CA ASP A 200 -44.31 19.49 -21.85
C ASP A 200 -44.41 18.36 -20.82
N LEU A 201 -45.56 17.69 -20.73
CA LEU A 201 -45.72 16.48 -19.92
C LEU A 201 -44.84 15.33 -20.44
N LEU A 202 -44.82 15.11 -21.77
CA LEU A 202 -43.94 14.12 -22.41
C LEU A 202 -42.44 14.45 -22.24
N LYS A 203 -42.08 15.73 -22.13
CA LYS A 203 -40.70 16.13 -21.79
C LYS A 203 -40.38 15.78 -20.34
N LEU A 204 -41.27 16.09 -19.41
CA LEU A 204 -41.10 15.75 -17.99
C LEU A 204 -40.96 14.25 -17.76
N GLU A 205 -41.81 13.45 -18.40
CA GLU A 205 -41.77 11.99 -18.31
C GLU A 205 -40.41 11.44 -18.80
N ARG A 206 -39.92 11.91 -19.95
CA ARG A 206 -38.60 11.53 -20.46
C ARG A 206 -37.46 11.96 -19.55
N ILE A 207 -37.53 13.16 -18.96
CA ILE A 207 -36.52 13.62 -17.99
C ILE A 207 -36.55 12.72 -16.76
N SER A 208 -37.73 12.45 -16.19
CA SER A 208 -37.93 11.59 -15.03
C SER A 208 -37.37 10.19 -15.27
N HIS A 209 -37.73 9.55 -16.39
CA HIS A 209 -37.24 8.22 -16.75
C HIS A 209 -35.71 8.20 -16.86
N ARG A 210 -35.08 9.21 -17.49
CA ARG A 210 -33.62 9.28 -17.60
C ARG A 210 -32.95 9.43 -16.23
N PHE A 211 -33.58 10.14 -15.29
CA PHE A 211 -33.05 10.30 -13.94
C PHE A 211 -33.19 9.05 -13.08
N GLU A 212 -34.28 8.29 -13.25
CA GLU A 212 -34.46 7.02 -12.55
C GLU A 212 -33.37 6.00 -12.90
N LEU A 213 -32.86 6.06 -14.14
CA LEU A 213 -31.74 5.24 -14.60
C LEU A 213 -30.38 5.67 -14.03
N ILE A 214 -30.24 6.86 -13.44
CA ILE A 214 -28.96 7.32 -12.90
C ILE A 214 -28.65 6.57 -11.61
N GLY A 215 -27.56 5.80 -11.65
CA GLY A 215 -27.06 5.05 -10.49
C GLY A 215 -27.69 3.68 -10.31
N GLN A 216 -28.57 3.25 -11.22
CA GLN A 216 -28.97 1.86 -11.36
C GLN A 216 -27.95 1.12 -12.24
N ASP A 217 -27.63 -0.12 -11.87
CA ASP A 217 -26.91 -1.00 -12.78
C ASP A 217 -27.86 -1.35 -13.94
N PRO A 218 -27.43 -1.16 -15.19
CA PRO A 218 -28.29 -1.40 -16.34
C PRO A 218 -28.62 -2.89 -16.44
N GLU A 219 -29.90 -3.23 -16.63
CA GLU A 219 -30.29 -4.61 -16.93
C GLU A 219 -29.69 -5.02 -18.28
N LEU A 220 -28.97 -6.15 -18.25
CA LEU A 220 -28.26 -6.67 -19.40
C LEU A 220 -29.12 -7.77 -20.04
N GLU A 221 -29.62 -7.51 -21.24
CA GLU A 221 -30.42 -8.45 -22.00
C GLU A 221 -29.64 -9.01 -23.18
N SER A 222 -30.08 -10.17 -23.68
CA SER A 222 -29.52 -10.75 -24.88
C SER A 222 -30.09 -10.05 -26.11
N LEU A 223 -29.29 -9.19 -26.74
CA LEU A 223 -29.69 -8.35 -27.87
C LEU A 223 -29.10 -8.85 -29.19
N ASP A 224 -29.86 -8.69 -30.27
CA ASP A 224 -29.35 -8.87 -31.64
C ASP A 224 -28.74 -7.54 -32.12
N ILE A 225 -27.45 -7.57 -32.47
CA ILE A 225 -26.73 -6.38 -32.97
C ILE A 225 -27.44 -5.75 -34.17
N ARG A 226 -28.09 -6.55 -35.02
CA ARG A 226 -28.76 -6.04 -36.21
C ARG A 226 -29.96 -5.17 -35.86
N ASP A 227 -30.69 -5.52 -34.81
CA ASP A 227 -31.84 -4.74 -34.35
C ASP A 227 -31.37 -3.42 -33.74
N VAL A 228 -30.36 -3.46 -32.84
CA VAL A 228 -29.76 -2.26 -32.24
C VAL A 228 -29.23 -1.29 -33.30
N VAL A 229 -28.53 -1.79 -34.31
CA VAL A 229 -27.98 -0.95 -35.39
C VAL A 229 -29.10 -0.36 -36.26
N ARG A 230 -30.19 -1.10 -36.50
CA ARG A 230 -31.35 -0.60 -37.25
C ARG A 230 -32.06 0.53 -36.49
N ASP A 231 -32.19 0.39 -35.18
CA ASP A 231 -32.82 1.41 -34.34
C ASP A 231 -31.95 2.68 -34.26
N LEU A 232 -30.62 2.51 -34.19
CA LEU A 232 -29.67 3.60 -34.27
C LEU A 232 -29.70 4.30 -35.63
N GLU A 233 -29.81 3.54 -36.73
CA GLU A 233 -29.97 4.09 -38.08
C GLU A 233 -31.22 4.96 -38.16
N ASN A 234 -32.37 4.46 -37.69
CA ASN A 234 -33.62 5.20 -37.66
C ASN A 234 -33.51 6.49 -36.84
N TYR A 235 -32.88 6.40 -35.66
CA TYR A 235 -32.65 7.56 -34.79
C TYR A 235 -31.79 8.63 -35.46
N LEU A 236 -30.65 8.24 -36.02
CA LEU A 236 -29.74 9.14 -36.72
C LEU A 236 -30.42 9.75 -37.94
N HIS A 237 -31.18 8.98 -38.71
CA HIS A 237 -31.88 9.45 -39.90
C HIS A 237 -32.95 10.51 -39.57
N ALA A 238 -33.57 10.44 -38.38
CA ALA A 238 -34.49 11.47 -37.89
C ALA A 238 -33.77 12.76 -37.44
N ARG A 239 -32.51 12.66 -37.01
CA ARG A 239 -31.71 13.77 -36.47
C ARG A 239 -30.83 14.45 -37.52
N ILE A 240 -30.49 13.76 -38.62
CA ILE A 240 -29.71 14.33 -39.72
C ILE A 240 -30.51 15.47 -40.36
N PRO A 241 -29.97 16.70 -40.39
CA PRO A 241 -30.66 17.84 -40.98
C PRO A 241 -31.00 17.56 -42.44
N ARG A 242 -32.28 17.57 -42.79
CA ARG A 242 -32.75 17.50 -44.18
C ARG A 242 -32.26 18.69 -45.04
N LEU A 243 -31.73 19.73 -44.40
CA LEU A 243 -31.39 21.03 -44.97
C LEU A 243 -29.95 21.14 -45.50
N THR A 244 -29.08 20.15 -45.25
CA THR A 244 -27.72 20.14 -45.81
C THR A 244 -27.55 18.99 -46.80
N THR A 245 -27.53 19.33 -48.08
CA THR A 245 -27.13 18.44 -49.17
C THR A 245 -25.72 17.89 -48.90
N GLY A 246 -25.59 16.63 -48.47
CA GLY A 246 -24.27 15.98 -48.43
C GLY A 246 -24.01 14.85 -47.44
N VAL A 247 -24.92 14.48 -46.54
CA VAL A 247 -24.66 13.39 -45.58
C VAL A 247 -25.34 12.10 -46.03
N LEU A 248 -24.54 11.15 -46.51
CA LEU A 248 -24.97 9.78 -46.81
C LEU A 248 -24.67 8.89 -45.59
N LEU A 249 -25.72 8.39 -44.93
CA LEU A 249 -25.59 7.38 -43.89
C LEU A 249 -25.51 6.00 -44.56
N VAL A 250 -24.41 5.28 -44.38
CA VAL A 250 -24.23 3.91 -44.88
C VAL A 250 -24.02 3.00 -43.68
N VAL A 251 -24.90 2.01 -43.53
CA VAL A 251 -24.84 1.01 -42.47
C VAL A 251 -24.57 -0.35 -43.11
N ASP A 252 -23.41 -0.94 -42.81
CA ASP A 252 -23.03 -2.28 -43.27
C ASP A 252 -22.83 -3.20 -42.07
N VAL A 253 -23.75 -4.16 -41.90
CA VAL A 253 -23.72 -5.15 -40.80
C VAL A 253 -23.56 -6.55 -41.39
N PRO A 254 -22.44 -7.25 -41.10
CA PRO A 254 -22.19 -8.61 -41.55
C PRO A 254 -23.32 -9.59 -41.19
N LYS A 255 -23.47 -10.65 -41.98
CA LYS A 255 -24.40 -11.75 -41.67
C LYS A 255 -23.77 -12.67 -40.61
N GLY A 256 -24.52 -13.04 -39.58
CA GLY A 256 -24.07 -13.99 -38.55
C GLY A 256 -23.41 -13.36 -37.32
N MET A 257 -23.75 -12.13 -36.98
CA MET A 257 -23.32 -11.51 -35.72
C MET A 257 -23.84 -12.31 -34.50
N PRO A 258 -23.02 -12.53 -33.47
CA PRO A 258 -23.47 -13.15 -32.23
C PRO A 258 -24.40 -12.20 -31.47
N ARG A 259 -25.32 -12.76 -30.68
CA ARG A 259 -26.08 -11.97 -29.71
C ARG A 259 -25.14 -11.44 -28.64
N ILE A 260 -25.30 -10.19 -28.25
CA ILE A 260 -24.51 -9.56 -27.19
C ILE A 260 -25.35 -9.43 -25.94
N LEU A 261 -24.70 -9.44 -24.78
CA LEU A 261 -25.32 -9.08 -23.53
C LEU A 261 -25.12 -7.58 -23.32
N GLY A 262 -26.20 -6.80 -23.34
CA GLY A 262 -26.13 -5.34 -23.30
C GLY A 262 -27.44 -4.71 -22.87
N SER A 263 -27.40 -3.41 -22.55
CA SER A 263 -28.59 -2.63 -22.26
C SER A 263 -28.96 -1.82 -23.49
N GLU A 264 -30.18 -2.01 -23.98
CA GLU A 264 -30.70 -1.29 -25.14
C GLU A 264 -30.64 0.23 -24.94
N VAL A 265 -30.93 0.70 -23.72
CA VAL A 265 -30.91 2.12 -23.33
C VAL A 265 -29.51 2.75 -23.36
N LEU A 266 -28.45 1.96 -23.18
CA LEU A 266 -27.06 2.45 -23.24
C LEU A 266 -26.45 2.32 -24.65
N LEU A 267 -27.05 1.50 -25.51
CA LEU A 267 -26.56 1.21 -26.85
C LEU A 267 -27.23 2.07 -27.94
N LEU A 268 -28.37 2.69 -27.63
CA LEU A 268 -29.11 3.64 -28.47
C LEU A 268 -28.97 5.08 -27.96
#